data_AF-A0A527G6A9-F1
#
_entry.id   AF-A0A527G6A9-F1
#
_cell.length_a   1.000
_cell.length_b   1.000
_cell.length_c   1.000
_cell.angle_alpha   90.00
_cell.angle_beta   90.00
_cell.angle_gamma   90.00
#
_symmetry.space_group_name_H-M   'P 1'
#
loop_
_entity.id
_entity.type
_entity.pdbx_description
1 polymer ?
#
loop_
_entity_poly.entity_id
_entity_poly.type
_entity_poly.pdbx_seq_one_letter_code
_entity_poly.pdbx_strand_id
1 'polypeptide(L)' 'PLQSSTLSDVATRLGATPMQVALAWLLRRAPNILLISGTSSVGHLRENLAAAELELSDDVLGELDGMAMAA' A
#
# COMPACT_ATOMS: atom_id res chain seq x y z
N PRO A 1 -9.10 -2.54 6.74
CA PRO A 1 -7.70 -2.41 6.27
C PRO A 1 -7.14 -0.98 6.25
N LEU A 2 -7.78 0.00 5.59
CA LEU A 2 -7.24 1.38 5.49
C LEU A 2 -7.17 2.14 6.83
N GLN A 3 -7.94 1.71 7.83
CA GLN A 3 -7.88 2.23 9.21
C GLN A 3 -7.03 1.35 10.15
N SER A 4 -6.17 0.50 9.59
CA SER A 4 -5.27 -0.34 10.36
C SER A 4 -4.11 0.48 10.94
N SER A 5 -3.80 0.28 12.22
CA SER A 5 -2.58 0.82 12.83
C SER A 5 -1.34 0.22 12.17
N THR A 6 -1.34 -1.09 11.88
CA THR A 6 -0.26 -1.77 11.17
C THR A 6 0.08 -1.11 9.84
N LEU A 7 -0.92 -0.74 9.03
CA LEU A 7 -0.70 -0.06 7.76
C LEU A 7 -0.05 1.31 7.96
N SER A 8 -0.47 2.04 8.98
CA SER A 8 0.05 3.37 9.31
C SER A 8 1.48 3.31 9.86
N ASP A 9 1.78 2.30 10.67
CA ASP A 9 3.10 2.07 11.24
C ASP A 9 4.10 1.69 10.14
N VAL A 10 3.72 0.78 9.24
CA VAL A 10 4.52 0.43 8.06
C VAL A 10 4.78 1.65 7.20
N ALA A 11 3.75 2.46 6.91
CA ALA A 11 3.89 3.68 6.13
C ALA A 11 4.87 4.66 6.76
N THR A 12 4.81 4.83 8.07
CA THR A 12 5.74 5.67 8.82
C THR A 12 7.18 5.16 8.72
N ARG A 13 7.41 3.84 8.86
CA ARG A 13 8.75 3.24 8.72
C ARG A 13 9.33 3.40 7.32
N LEU A 14 8.48 3.35 6.29
CA LEU A 14 8.88 3.46 4.89
C LEU A 14 8.93 4.90 4.39
N GLY A 15 8.56 5.90 5.20
CA GLY A 15 8.46 7.30 4.78
C GLY A 15 7.43 7.52 3.66
N ALA A 16 6.40 6.68 3.61
CA ALA A 16 5.34 6.69 2.60
C ALA A 16 3.99 7.06 3.23
N THR A 17 2.99 7.38 2.41
CA THR A 17 1.62 7.53 2.90
C THR A 17 0.96 6.15 3.11
N PRO A 18 -0.01 6.02 4.03
CA PRO A 18 -0.76 4.76 4.19
C PRO A 18 -1.43 4.30 2.89
N MET A 19 -1.85 5.24 2.04
CA MET A 19 -2.42 4.92 0.73
C MET A 19 -1.37 4.33 -0.22
N GLN A 20 -0.16 4.87 -0.25
CA GLN A 20 0.93 4.31 -1.06
C GLN A 20 1.25 2.88 -0.64
N VAL A 21 1.36 2.62 0.67
CA VAL A 21 1.61 1.26 1.17
C VAL A 21 0.46 0.32 0.80
N ALA A 22 -0.79 0.75 0.94
CA ALA A 22 -1.94 -0.07 0.60
C ALA A 22 -1.98 -0.44 -0.89
N LEU A 23 -1.72 0.53 -1.78
CA LEU A 23 -1.69 0.30 -3.22
C LEU A 23 -0.51 -0.60 -3.62
N ALA A 24 0.69 -0.34 -3.10
CA ALA A 24 1.87 -1.16 -3.33
C ALA A 24 1.65 -2.61 -2.90
N TRP A 25 1.08 -2.80 -1.71
CA TRP A 25 0.74 -4.11 -1.16
C TRP A 25 -0.26 -4.85 -2.07
N LEU A 26 -1.34 -4.19 -2.48
CA LEU A 26 -2.32 -4.78 -3.38
C LEU A 26 -1.72 -5.21 -4.73
N LEU A 27 -0.82 -4.40 -5.31
CA LEU A 27 -0.13 -4.73 -6.57
C LEU A 27 0.78 -5.96 -6.43
N ARG A 28 1.32 -6.25 -5.23
CA ARG A 28 2.21 -7.39 -4.98
C ARG A 28 1.48 -8.71 -4.74
N ARG A 29 0.18 -8.69 -4.43
CA ARG A 29 -0.58 -9.91 -4.07
C ARG A 29 -0.72 -10.93 -5.20
N ALA A 30 -0.71 -10.50 -6.46
CA ALA A 30 -0.68 -11.40 -7.62
C ALA A 30 -0.21 -10.66 -8.87
N PRO A 31 0.48 -11.33 -9.81
CA PRO A 31 1.06 -10.71 -11.00
C PRO A 31 0.02 -10.13 -11.98
N ASN A 32 -1.24 -10.50 -11.83
CA ASN A 32 -2.36 -10.12 -12.70
C ASN A 32 -3.33 -9.12 -12.05
N ILE A 33 -2.93 -8.44 -10.97
CA ILE A 33 -3.73 -7.37 -10.36
C ILE A 33 -3.50 -6.05 -11.09
N LEU A 34 -4.59 -5.43 -11.53
CA LEU A 34 -4.61 -4.07 -12.06
C LEU A 34 -5.44 -3.19 -11.12
N LEU A 35 -4.81 -2.16 -10.53
CA LEU A 35 -5.51 -1.20 -9.69
C LEU A 35 -6.05 -0.03 -10.53
N ILE A 36 -7.32 0.29 -10.32
CA ILE A 36 -8.00 1.46 -10.92
C ILE A 36 -8.31 2.46 -9.81
N SER A 37 -7.27 3.13 -9.30
CA SER A 37 -7.40 4.13 -8.25
C SER A 37 -7.87 5.46 -8.84
N GLY A 38 -9.16 5.79 -8.67
CA GLY A 38 -9.71 7.08 -9.07
C GLY A 38 -9.31 8.21 -8.12
N THR A 39 -9.05 9.39 -8.65
CA THR A 39 -8.85 10.62 -7.87
C THR A 39 -9.12 11.86 -8.72
N SER A 40 -9.65 12.92 -8.10
CA SER A 40 -9.78 14.26 -8.70
C SER A 40 -8.63 15.20 -8.34
N SER A 41 -7.73 14.77 -7.44
CA SER A 41 -6.58 15.55 -6.97
C SER A 41 -5.31 15.13 -7.69
N VAL A 42 -4.59 16.10 -8.24
CA VAL A 42 -3.25 15.88 -8.82
C VAL A 42 -2.25 15.42 -7.76
N GLY A 43 -2.41 15.84 -6.50
CA GLY A 43 -1.57 15.37 -5.40
C GLY A 43 -1.72 13.86 -5.18
N HIS A 44 -2.96 13.39 -5.02
CA HIS A 44 -3.24 11.97 -4.89
C HIS A 44 -2.88 11.17 -6.16
N LEU A 45 -2.98 11.78 -7.35
CA LEU A 45 -2.51 11.12 -8.58
C LEU A 45 -1.02 10.80 -8.49
N ARG A 46 -0.21 11.75 -8.00
CA ARG A 46 1.23 11.53 -7.81
C ARG A 46 1.51 10.45 -6.76
N GLU A 47 0.76 10.45 -5.67
CA GLU A 47 0.87 9.40 -4.64
C GLU A 47 0.53 8.01 -5.20
N ASN A 48 -0.57 7.89 -5.96
CA ASN A 48 -0.98 6.63 -6.59
C ASN A 48 0.09 6.08 -7.54
N LEU A 49 0.72 6.95 -8.32
CA LEU A 49 1.81 6.57 -9.22
C LEU A 49 3.06 6.12 -8.44
N ALA A 50 3.47 6.89 -7.43
CA ALA A 50 4.62 6.56 -6.59
C ALA A 50 4.43 5.26 -5.79
N ALA A 51 3.19 4.83 -5.54
CA ALA A 51 2.92 3.55 -4.88
C ALA A 51 3.44 2.34 -5.68
N ALA A 52 3.45 2.41 -7.01
CA ALA A 52 3.96 1.33 -7.85
C ALA A 52 5.49 1.18 -7.77
N GLU A 53 6.19 2.23 -7.33
CA GLU A 53 7.64 2.27 -7.17
C GLU A 53 8.09 1.90 -5.74
N LEU A 54 7.13 1.75 -4.81
CA LEU A 54 7.44 1.42 -3.43
C LEU A 54 7.82 -0.06 -3.29
N GLU A 55 9.07 -0.31 -2.94
CA GLU A 55 9.57 -1.65 -2.66
C GLU A 55 9.16 -2.09 -1.25
N LEU A 56 8.39 -3.18 -1.18
CA LEU A 56 8.02 -3.83 0.07
C LEU A 56 8.88 -5.08 0.24
N SER A 57 9.65 -5.14 1.32
CA SER A 57 10.40 -6.35 1.67
C SER A 57 9.46 -7.50 2.06
N ASP A 58 9.96 -8.73 2.01
CA ASP A 58 9.17 -9.91 2.37
C ASP A 58 8.65 -9.85 3.82
N ASP A 59 9.44 -9.29 4.74
CA ASP A 59 9.01 -9.07 6.13
C ASP A 59 7.82 -8.12 6.23
N VAL A 60 7.86 -7.01 5.46
CA VAL A 60 6.77 -6.03 5.42
C VAL A 60 5.54 -6.63 4.75
N LEU A 61 5.72 -7.40 3.67
CA LEU A 61 4.62 -8.11 3.01
C LEU A 61 3.94 -9.08 3.98
N GLY A 62 4.72 -9.86 4.74
CA GLY A 62 4.19 -10.77 5.76
C GLY A 62 3.39 -10.05 6.85
N GLU A 63 3.87 -8.89 7.32
CA GLU A 63 3.16 -8.05 8.29
C GLU A 63 1.80 -7.56 7.75
N LEU A 64 1.79 -7.08 6.50
CA LEU A 64 0.58 -6.58 5.83
C LEU A 64 -0.40 -7.69 5.45
N ASP A 65 0.09 -8.87 5.09
CA ASP A 65 -0.75 -10.05 4.85
C ASP A 65 -1.42 -10.53 6.15
N GLY A 66 -0.69 -10.48 7.27
CA GLY A 66 -1.23 -10.75 8.60
C GLY A 66 -2.39 -9.81 8.97
N MET A 67 -2.28 -8.52 8.64
CA MET A 67 -3.38 -7.55 8.79
C MET A 67 -4.62 -7.97 7.99
N ALA A 68 -4.45 -8.49 6.77
CA ALA A 68 -5.58 -8.86 5.90
C ALA A 68 -6.31 -10.12 6.37
N MET A 69 -5.62 -11.05 7.03
CA MET A 69 -6.26 -12.24 7.61
C MET A 69 -7.00 -11.96 8.92
N ALA A 70 -6.70 -10.84 9.59
CA ALA A 70 -7.32 -10.43 10.85
C ALA A 70 -8.57 -9.53 10.68
N ALA A 71 -8.90 -9.14 9.45
CA ALA A 71 -10.01 -8.26 9.10
C ALA A 71 -11.18 -9.03 8.47
#